data_AF-A0AAE3ALT6-F1
#
_entry.id   AF-A0AAE3ALT6-F1
#
_cell.length_a   1.000
_cell.length_b   1.000
_cell.length_c   1.000
_cell.angle_alpha   90.00
_cell.angle_beta   90.00
_cell.angle_gamma   90.00
#
_symmetry.space_group_name_H-M   'P 1'
#
loop_
_entity.id
_entity.type
_entity.pdbx_description
1 polymer ?
#
loop_
_entity_poly.entity_id
_entity_poly.type
_entity_poly.pdbx_seq_one_letter_code
_entity_poly.pdbx_strand_id
1 'polypeptide(L)'
;MIKIMTIFMYVATILAIGSTVIVAVNYLVEIKTKQIDFMTINKHIKTCRRASLVFTALVWLANSFEQRSICIKGYLELSATCLRLGFFWLVYAFVCIAICILMVSIKKEQVLINHISKFRNSGFIMGAVFLIISFLLNVK
;
A
#
# COMPACT_ATOMS: atom_id res chain seq x y z
N MET A 1 13.83 -1.70 -17.87
CA MET A 1 13.42 -2.68 -16.84
C MET A 1 13.11 -2.01 -15.48
N ILE A 2 14.04 -1.25 -14.90
CA ILE A 2 13.86 -0.57 -13.60
C ILE A 2 12.62 0.33 -13.55
N LYS A 3 12.45 1.23 -14.53
CA LYS A 3 11.25 2.10 -14.63
C LYS A 3 9.93 1.32 -14.67
N ILE A 4 9.92 0.16 -15.34
CA ILE A 4 8.73 -0.69 -15.45
C ILE A 4 8.40 -1.29 -14.07
N MET A 5 9.41 -1.78 -13.34
CA MET A 5 9.24 -2.29 -11.98
C MET A 5 8.74 -1.21 -11.01
N THR A 6 9.25 0.02 -11.13
CA THR A 6 8.75 1.18 -10.37
C THR A 6 7.29 1.48 -10.67
N ILE A 7 6.86 1.44 -11.94
CA ILE A 7 5.45 1.60 -12.32
C ILE A 7 4.60 0.51 -11.67
N PHE A 8 5.05 -0.75 -11.70
CA PHE A 8 4.33 -1.86 -11.06
C PHE A 8 4.16 -1.68 -9.54
N MET A 9 5.13 -1.06 -8.85
CA MET A 9 4.99 -0.71 -7.43
C MET A 9 3.85 0.29 -7.19
N TYR A 10 3.74 1.33 -8.01
CA TYR A 10 2.65 2.30 -7.92
C TYR A 10 1.29 1.66 -8.26
N VAL A 11 1.22 0.89 -9.35
CA VAL A 11 -0.01 0.21 -9.77
C VAL A 11 -0.50 -0.75 -8.67
N ALA A 12 0.38 -1.56 -8.10
CA ALA A 12 0.02 -2.48 -7.02
C ALA A 12 -0.46 -1.73 -5.76
N THR A 13 0.14 -0.58 -5.44
CA THR A 13 -0.29 0.26 -4.32
C THR A 13 -1.67 0.87 -4.57
N ILE A 14 -1.90 1.43 -5.77
CA ILE A 14 -3.18 2.01 -6.17
C ILE A 14 -4.29 0.96 -6.17
N LEU A 15 -4.03 -0.24 -6.72
CA LEU A 15 -4.99 -1.34 -6.74
C LEU A 15 -5.36 -1.79 -5.32
N ALA A 16 -4.38 -1.86 -4.41
CA ALA A 16 -4.63 -2.23 -3.02
C ALA A 16 -5.47 -1.20 -2.27
N ILE A 17 -5.17 0.09 -2.46
CA ILE A 17 -5.93 1.20 -1.88
C ILE A 17 -7.35 1.24 -2.48
N GLY A 18 -7.47 1.22 -3.81
CA GLY A 18 -8.75 1.28 -4.52
C GLY A 18 -9.68 0.12 -4.17
N SER A 19 -9.15 -1.10 -4.10
CA SER A 19 -9.93 -2.27 -3.67
C SER A 19 -10.50 -2.10 -2.25
N THR A 20 -9.76 -1.45 -1.36
CA THR A 20 -10.24 -1.19 0.00
C THR A 20 -11.33 -0.12 0.03
N VAL A 21 -11.17 0.94 -0.76
CA VAL A 21 -12.20 2.01 -0.87
C VAL A 21 -13.49 1.42 -1.42
N ILE A 22 -13.43 0.58 -2.45
CA ILE A 22 -14.60 -0.12 -3.00
C ILE A 22 -15.28 -0.96 -1.92
N VAL A 23 -14.50 -1.73 -1.14
CA VAL A 23 -15.04 -2.50 -0.02
C VAL A 23 -15.72 -1.59 1.00
N ALA A 24 -15.07 -0.50 1.43
CA ALA A 24 -15.63 0.43 2.40
C ALA A 24 -16.93 1.08 1.91
N VAL A 25 -16.98 1.54 0.65
CA VAL A 25 -18.16 2.15 0.03
C VAL A 25 -19.31 1.16 -0.09
N ASN A 26 -19.05 -0.06 -0.56
CA ASN A 26 -20.08 -1.10 -0.68
C ASN A 26 -20.76 -1.39 0.65
N TYR A 27 -19.98 -1.44 1.74
CA TYR A 27 -20.52 -1.67 3.07
C TYR A 27 -21.24 -0.46 3.68
N LEU A 28 -20.82 0.76 3.34
CA LEU A 28 -21.49 2.00 3.78
C LEU A 28 -22.85 2.17 3.10
N VAL A 29 -22.93 1.92 1.80
CA VAL A 29 -24.14 2.17 0.97
C VAL A 29 -25.11 0.98 0.98
N GLU A 30 -24.78 -0.13 1.67
CA GLU A 30 -25.59 -1.35 1.71
C GLU A 30 -26.00 -1.87 0.33
N ILE A 31 -25.12 -1.68 -0.66
CA ILE A 31 -25.38 -2.22 -1.99
C ILE A 31 -25.35 -3.74 -1.84
N LYS A 32 -26.53 -4.38 -1.91
CA LYS A 32 -26.74 -5.84 -1.93
C LYS A 32 -26.19 -6.47 -3.23
N THR A 33 -25.08 -5.97 -3.75
CA THR A 33 -24.31 -6.67 -4.77
C THR A 33 -23.76 -7.93 -4.13
N LYS A 34 -24.12 -9.09 -4.73
CA LYS A 34 -23.61 -10.45 -4.42
C LYS A 34 -22.29 -10.36 -3.66
N GLN A 35 -22.33 -10.69 -2.36
CA GLN A 35 -21.22 -10.61 -1.41
C GLN A 35 -19.87 -10.62 -2.12
N ILE A 36 -19.30 -9.44 -2.31
CA ILE A 36 -17.92 -9.34 -2.73
C ILE A 36 -17.13 -9.92 -1.55
N ASP A 37 -16.60 -11.12 -1.74
CA ASP A 37 -15.97 -11.88 -0.67
C ASP A 37 -14.74 -11.11 -0.15
N PHE A 38 -14.90 -10.59 1.07
CA PHE A 38 -13.86 -9.87 1.79
C PHE A 38 -12.56 -10.68 1.85
N MET A 39 -12.63 -12.01 1.98
CA MET A 39 -11.42 -12.85 2.03
C MET A 39 -10.66 -12.79 0.71
N THR A 40 -11.36 -12.87 -0.41
CA THR A 40 -10.78 -12.77 -1.75
C THR A 40 -10.12 -11.41 -1.97
N ILE A 41 -10.79 -10.29 -1.64
CA ILE A 41 -10.18 -8.96 -1.78
C ILE A 41 -8.97 -8.78 -0.86
N ASN A 42 -9.08 -9.20 0.40
CA ASN A 42 -7.97 -9.11 1.35
C ASN A 42 -6.77 -9.94 0.86
N LYS A 43 -7.00 -11.09 0.22
CA LYS A 43 -5.95 -11.89 -0.41
C LYS A 43 -5.28 -11.12 -1.56
N HIS A 44 -6.03 -10.50 -2.47
CA HIS A 44 -5.47 -9.70 -3.55
C HIS A 44 -4.68 -8.49 -3.05
N ILE A 45 -5.19 -7.79 -2.03
CA ILE A 45 -4.50 -6.68 -1.38
C ILE A 45 -3.16 -7.15 -0.79
N LYS A 46 -3.14 -8.29 -0.08
CA LYS A 46 -1.90 -8.87 0.46
C LYS A 46 -0.92 -9.23 -0.66
N THR A 47 -1.39 -9.79 -1.77
CA THR A 47 -0.56 -10.09 -2.94
C THR A 47 0.04 -8.81 -3.52
N CYS A 48 -0.74 -7.75 -3.71
CA CYS A 48 -0.27 -6.47 -4.23
C CYS A 48 0.81 -5.85 -3.33
N ARG A 49 0.61 -5.92 -2.00
CA ARG A 49 1.60 -5.45 -1.02
C ARG A 49 2.91 -6.22 -1.13
N ARG A 50 2.85 -7.55 -1.12
CA ARG A 50 4.03 -8.42 -1.26
C ARG A 50 4.75 -8.18 -2.59
N ALA A 51 4.01 -8.09 -3.68
CA ALA A 51 4.56 -7.80 -5.00
C ALA A 51 5.30 -6.45 -5.01
N SER A 52 4.73 -5.40 -4.40
CA SER A 52 5.38 -4.09 -4.31
C SER A 52 6.74 -4.17 -3.59
N LEU A 53 6.83 -4.94 -2.49
CA LEU A 53 8.09 -5.15 -1.78
C LEU A 53 9.09 -5.98 -2.59
N VAL A 54 8.63 -7.02 -3.29
CA VAL A 54 9.47 -7.82 -4.18
C VAL A 54 10.04 -6.95 -5.31
N PHE A 55 9.22 -6.12 -5.95
CA PHE A 55 9.70 -5.19 -6.97
C PHE A 55 10.68 -4.16 -6.41
N THR A 56 10.47 -3.69 -5.19
CA THR A 56 11.42 -2.79 -4.50
C THR A 56 12.78 -3.48 -4.34
N ALA A 57 12.80 -4.73 -3.87
CA ALA A 57 14.02 -5.51 -3.70
C ALA A 57 14.70 -5.81 -5.05
N LEU A 58 13.93 -6.12 -6.10
CA LEU A 58 14.46 -6.35 -7.45
C LEU A 58 15.07 -5.08 -8.04
N VAL A 59 14.43 -3.91 -7.86
CA VAL A 59 14.99 -2.62 -8.32
C VAL A 59 16.25 -2.28 -7.54
N TRP A 60 16.26 -2.52 -6.23
CA TRP A 60 17.46 -2.36 -5.42
C TRP A 60 18.61 -3.23 -5.92
N LEU A 61 18.38 -4.54 -6.07
CA LEU A 61 19.37 -5.48 -6.61
C LEU A 61 19.84 -5.11 -8.01
N ALA A 62 18.94 -4.72 -8.91
CA ALA A 62 19.29 -4.33 -10.27
C ALA A 62 20.24 -3.12 -10.28
N ASN A 63 19.99 -2.11 -9.43
CA ASN A 63 20.89 -0.96 -9.30
C ASN A 63 22.24 -1.34 -8.68
N SER A 64 22.30 -2.36 -7.80
CA SER A 64 23.54 -2.82 -7.18
C SER A 64 24.57 -3.38 -8.17
N PHE A 65 24.11 -3.90 -9.32
CA PHE A 65 25.00 -4.44 -10.37
C PHE A 65 25.51 -3.37 -11.36
N GLU A 66 25.03 -2.14 -11.26
CA GLU A 66 25.44 -1.04 -12.13
C GLU A 66 26.71 -0.36 -11.61
N GLN A 67 27.34 0.45 -12.47
CA GLN A 67 28.48 1.28 -12.08
C GLN A 67 28.11 2.22 -10.92
N ARG A 68 29.08 2.52 -10.04
CA ARG A 68 28.86 3.26 -8.78
C ARG A 68 28.03 4.54 -8.93
N SER A 69 28.29 5.34 -9.97
CA SER A 69 27.56 6.59 -10.23
C SER A 69 26.08 6.34 -10.57
N ILE A 70 25.80 5.32 -11.37
CA ILE A 70 24.45 4.90 -11.76
C ILE A 70 23.73 4.26 -10.57
N CYS A 71 24.43 3.42 -9.81
CA CYS A 71 23.92 2.76 -8.61
C CYS A 71 23.44 3.78 -7.56
N ILE A 72 24.27 4.77 -7.21
CA ILE A 72 23.90 5.82 -6.24
C ILE A 72 22.67 6.61 -6.74
N LYS A 73 22.66 6.99 -8.01
CA LYS A 73 21.50 7.68 -8.60
C LYS A 73 20.24 6.82 -8.53
N GLY A 74 20.33 5.54 -8.85
CA GLY A 74 19.23 4.58 -8.78
C GLY A 74 18.71 4.39 -7.36
N TYR A 75 19.59 4.37 -6.36
CA TYR A 75 19.18 4.31 -4.94
C TYR A 75 18.45 5.57 -4.50
N LEU A 76 18.90 6.76 -4.91
CA LEU A 76 18.22 8.02 -4.61
C LEU A 76 16.82 8.08 -5.28
N GLU A 77 16.70 7.62 -6.53
CA GLU A 77 15.40 7.52 -7.22
C GLU A 77 14.47 6.50 -6.54
N LEU A 78 14.99 5.35 -6.13
CA LEU A 78 14.23 4.35 -5.38
C LEU A 78 13.85 4.85 -3.99
N SER A 79 14.73 5.58 -3.32
CA SER A 79 14.48 6.24 -2.03
C SER A 79 13.31 7.22 -2.13
N ALA A 80 13.32 8.09 -3.14
CA ALA A 80 12.24 9.03 -3.39
C ALA A 80 10.90 8.34 -3.72
N THR A 81 10.96 7.23 -4.46
CA THR A 81 9.78 6.40 -4.76
C THR A 81 9.22 5.79 -3.48
N CYS A 82 10.07 5.16 -2.66
CA CYS A 82 9.66 4.55 -1.41
C CYS A 82 9.10 5.60 -0.43
N LEU A 83 9.66 6.81 -0.40
CA LEU A 83 9.13 7.92 0.39
C LEU A 83 7.67 8.22 0.02
N ARG A 84 7.39 8.39 -1.28
CA ARG A 84 6.04 8.68 -1.79
C ARG A 84 5.07 7.54 -1.50
N LEU A 85 5.48 6.29 -1.74
CA LEU A 85 4.66 5.12 -1.41
C LEU A 85 4.38 5.04 0.09
N GLY A 86 5.38 5.29 0.92
CA GLY A 86 5.25 5.36 2.38
C GLY A 86 4.18 6.36 2.81
N PHE A 87 4.24 7.58 2.27
CA PHE A 87 3.22 8.60 2.52
C PHE A 87 1.84 8.20 2.00
N PHE A 88 1.72 7.60 0.81
CA PHE A 88 0.41 7.13 0.32
C PHE A 88 -0.23 6.10 1.25
N TRP A 89 0.56 5.15 1.77
CA TRP A 89 0.09 4.16 2.72
C TRP A 89 -0.34 4.76 4.06
N LEU A 90 0.36 5.80 4.54
CA LEU A 90 -0.02 6.54 5.74
C LEU A 90 -1.31 7.33 5.56
N VAL A 91 -1.43 8.11 4.47
CA VAL A 91 -2.65 8.87 4.14
C VAL A 91 -3.83 7.91 4.07
N TYR A 92 -3.67 6.77 3.40
CA TYR A 92 -4.68 5.73 3.35
C TYR A 92 -5.07 5.19 4.74
N ALA A 93 -4.11 4.98 5.65
CA ALA A 93 -4.42 4.55 7.01
C ALA A 93 -5.28 5.58 7.76
N PHE A 94 -5.01 6.88 7.57
CA PHE A 94 -5.87 7.95 8.11
C PHE A 94 -7.27 7.97 7.50
N VAL A 95 -7.40 7.71 6.20
CA VAL A 95 -8.71 7.55 5.55
C VAL A 95 -9.48 6.38 6.17
N CYS A 96 -8.82 5.24 6.43
CA CYS A 96 -9.46 4.12 7.12
C CYS A 96 -9.91 4.48 8.56
N ILE A 97 -9.19 5.35 9.27
CA ILE A 97 -9.63 5.85 10.59
C ILE A 97 -10.92 6.64 10.44
N ALA A 98 -10.98 7.59 9.50
CA ALA A 98 -12.19 8.38 9.24
C ALA A 98 -13.39 7.48 8.90
N ILE A 99 -13.18 6.45 8.06
CA ILE A 99 -14.21 5.47 7.72
C ILE A 99 -14.68 4.69 8.97
N CYS A 100 -13.77 4.23 9.82
CA CYS A 100 -14.15 3.54 11.06
C CYS A 100 -14.98 4.46 11.99
N ILE A 101 -14.60 5.73 12.14
CA ILE A 101 -15.35 6.70 12.96
C ILE A 101 -16.76 6.89 12.41
N LEU A 102 -16.90 7.03 11.09
CA LEU A 102 -18.21 7.12 10.43
C LEU A 102 -19.04 5.86 10.68
N MET A 103 -18.48 4.66 10.47
CA MET A 103 -19.16 3.38 10.69
C MET A 103 -19.65 3.20 12.14
N VAL A 104 -18.86 3.63 13.12
CA VAL A 104 -19.25 3.64 14.54
C VAL A 104 -20.43 4.60 14.76
N SER A 105 -20.39 5.79 14.16
CA SER A 105 -21.45 6.80 14.30
C SER A 105 -22.79 6.33 13.74
N ILE A 106 -22.78 5.52 12.67
CA ILE A 106 -23.99 4.92 12.07
C ILE A 106 -24.29 3.50 12.60
N LYS A 107 -23.66 3.07 13.70
CA LYS A 107 -23.90 1.79 14.39
C LYS A 107 -23.80 0.54 13.48
N LYS A 108 -22.86 0.52 12.55
CA LYS A 108 -22.60 -0.66 11.69
C LYS A 108 -22.02 -1.83 12.49
N GLU A 109 -22.11 -3.03 11.92
CA GLU A 109 -21.62 -4.26 12.54
C GLU A 109 -20.13 -4.18 12.92
N GLN A 110 -19.81 -4.67 14.13
CA GLN A 110 -18.44 -4.68 14.65
C GLN A 110 -17.48 -5.50 13.77
N VAL A 111 -17.98 -6.54 13.10
CA VAL A 111 -17.20 -7.39 12.18
C VAL A 111 -16.62 -6.54 11.05
N LEU A 112 -17.42 -5.64 10.48
CA LEU A 112 -17.00 -4.72 9.42
C LEU A 112 -15.96 -3.70 9.91
N ILE A 113 -16.16 -3.13 11.09
CA ILE A 113 -15.22 -2.19 11.71
C ILE A 113 -13.85 -2.88 11.93
N ASN A 114 -13.86 -4.15 12.37
CA ASN A 114 -12.65 -4.94 12.53
C ASN A 114 -11.94 -5.20 11.21
N HIS A 115 -12.69 -5.41 10.12
CA HIS A 115 -12.14 -5.57 8.77
C HIS A 115 -11.42 -4.31 8.27
N ILE A 116 -12.04 -3.13 8.39
CA ILE A 116 -11.40 -1.85 8.02
C ILE A 116 -10.22 -1.54 8.95
N SER A 117 -10.31 -1.88 10.23
CA SER A 117 -9.19 -1.72 11.18
C SER A 117 -7.97 -2.57 10.83
N LYS A 118 -8.16 -3.78 10.26
CA LYS A 118 -7.06 -4.59 9.72
C LYS A 118 -6.39 -3.91 8.53
N PHE A 119 -7.18 -3.27 7.66
CA PHE A 119 -6.64 -2.51 6.53
C PHE A 119 -5.86 -1.27 6.98
N ARG A 120 -6.39 -0.52 7.96
CA ARG A 120 -5.69 0.59 8.62
C ARG A 120 -4.33 0.16 9.17
N ASN A 121 -4.30 -0.86 10.01
CA ASN A 121 -3.07 -1.32 10.65
C ASN A 121 -2.05 -1.76 9.59
N SER A 122 -2.51 -2.44 8.54
CA SER A 122 -1.63 -2.80 7.44
C SER A 122 -1.14 -1.60 6.64
N GLY A 123 -1.93 -0.54 6.51
CA GLY A 123 -1.52 0.72 5.89
C GLY A 123 -0.38 1.36 6.69
N PHE A 124 -0.49 1.44 8.01
CA PHE A 124 0.60 1.92 8.87
C PHE A 124 1.86 1.06 8.72
N ILE A 125 1.74 -0.27 8.73
CA ILE A 125 2.89 -1.18 8.58
C ILE A 125 3.58 -0.95 7.23
N MET A 126 2.84 -0.95 6.12
CA MET A 126 3.43 -0.73 4.79
C MET A 126 4.04 0.67 4.66
N GLY A 127 3.37 1.68 5.22
CA GLY A 127 3.89 3.05 5.29
C GLY A 127 5.24 3.11 5.98
N ALA A 128 5.33 2.53 7.19
CA ALA A 128 6.57 2.47 7.96
C ALA A 128 7.68 1.71 7.20
N VAL A 129 7.38 0.56 6.61
CA VAL A 129 8.35 -0.23 5.83
C VAL A 129 8.93 0.59 4.68
N PHE A 130 8.10 1.24 3.87
CA PHE A 130 8.57 2.04 2.75
C PHE A 130 9.35 3.29 3.19
N LEU A 131 8.96 3.93 4.30
CA LEU A 131 9.71 5.05 4.86
C LEU A 131 11.09 4.61 5.38
N ILE A 132 11.19 3.46 6.04
CA ILE A 132 12.46 2.88 6.48
C ILE A 132 13.36 2.56 5.28
N ILE A 133 12.81 1.91 4.24
CA ILE A 133 13.56 1.63 3.00
C ILE A 133 14.03 2.93 2.35
N SER A 134 13.18 3.95 2.29
CA SER A 134 13.55 5.27 1.77
C SER A 134 14.73 5.87 2.53
N PHE A 135 14.70 5.82 3.87
CA PHE A 135 15.79 6.29 4.71
C PHE A 135 17.10 5.52 4.46
N LEU A 136 17.04 4.18 4.41
CA LEU A 136 18.22 3.34 4.19
C LEU A 136 18.86 3.56 2.81
N LEU A 137 18.05 3.82 1.79
CA LEU A 137 18.51 4.07 0.42
C LEU A 137 18.95 5.52 0.18
N ASN A 138 18.68 6.43 1.12
CA ASN A 138 19.14 7.81 1.05
C ASN A 138 20.61 7.88 1.47
N VAL A 139 21.48 7.30 0.62
CA VAL A 139 22.92 7.31 0.81
C VAL A 139 23.43 8.69 0.37
N LYS A 140 23.62 9.58 1.34
CA LYS A 140 24.34 10.85 1.16
C LYS A 140 25.84 10.63 1.30
#